data_AF-A0A947FNA5-F1
#
_entry.id   AF-A0A947FNA5-F1
#
_cell.length_a   1.000
_cell.length_b   1.000
_cell.length_c   1.000
_cell.angle_alpha   90.00
_cell.angle_beta   90.00
_cell.angle_gamma   90.00
#
_symmetry.space_group_name_H-M   'P 1'
#
loop_
_entity.id
_entity.type
_entity.pdbx_description
1 polymer ?
#
loop_
_entity_poly.entity_id
_entity_poly.type
_entity_poly.pdbx_seq_one_letter_code
_entity_poly.pdbx_strand_id
1 'polypeptide(L)' 'MPHIILEYSREIIADDALPAILDRLEKSVADSGLFECANIKLRCIPVRYYRLGTGKNGFIHVQCRIHQGRSQEQR' A
#
# COMPACT_ATOMS: atom_id res chain seq x y z
N MET A 1 -1.57 2.50 15.09
CA MET A 1 -2.30 3.10 13.96
C MET A 1 -1.46 2.97 12.69
N PRO A 2 -1.79 2.07 11.76
CA PRO A 2 -1.06 1.92 10.51
C PRO A 2 -1.55 2.93 9.45
N HIS A 3 -0.62 3.61 8.80
CA HIS A 3 -0.87 4.31 7.54
C HIS A 3 -0.30 3.50 6.38
N ILE A 4 -1.16 3.02 5.50
CA ILE A 4 -0.80 2.27 4.30
C ILE A 4 -0.83 3.22 3.11
N ILE A 5 0.29 3.32 2.40
CA ILE A 5 0.46 4.20 1.24
C ILE A 5 0.82 3.32 0.06
N LEU A 6 -0.06 3.23 -0.93
CA LEU A 6 0.22 2.60 -2.21
C LEU A 6 0.58 3.67 -3.24
N GLU A 7 1.82 3.66 -3.70
CA GLU A 7 2.29 4.46 -4.83
C GLU A 7 2.48 3.55 -6.03
N TYR A 8 1.96 3.94 -7.19
CA TYR A 8 2.02 3.10 -8.38
C TYR A 8 2.17 3.94 -9.65
N SER A 9 2.81 3.39 -10.67
CA SER A 9 2.81 3.98 -12.01
C SER A 9 1.37 4.13 -12.51
N ARG A 10 0.95 5.33 -12.90
CA ARG A 10 -0.47 5.61 -13.19
C ARG A 10 -1.09 4.62 -14.20
N GLU A 11 -0.32 4.21 -15.19
CA GLU A 11 -0.76 3.45 -16.35
C GLU A 11 -0.86 1.93 -16.15
N ILE A 12 -0.37 1.39 -15.03
CA ILE A 12 -0.37 -0.06 -14.80
C ILE A 12 -1.60 -0.57 -14.04
N ILE A 13 -2.39 0.31 -13.42
CA ILE A 13 -3.62 -0.03 -12.70
C ILE A 13 -4.75 0.84 -13.24
N ALA A 14 -5.84 0.19 -13.65
CA ALA A 14 -7.05 0.88 -14.07
C ALA A 14 -7.85 1.37 -12.84
N ASP A 15 -8.52 2.51 -12.99
CA ASP A 15 -9.20 3.19 -11.86
C ASP A 15 -10.35 2.33 -11.28
N ASP A 16 -10.97 1.47 -12.07
CA ASP A 16 -12.02 0.53 -11.67
C ASP A 16 -11.51 -0.64 -10.82
N ALA A 17 -10.22 -0.99 -10.95
CA ALA A 17 -9.57 -2.01 -10.12
C ALA A 17 -9.16 -1.47 -8.73
N LEU A 18 -9.05 -0.15 -8.56
CA LEU A 18 -8.58 0.46 -7.32
C LEU A 18 -9.42 0.09 -6.09
N PRO A 19 -10.77 0.16 -6.10
CA PRO A 19 -11.57 -0.23 -4.93
C PRO A 19 -11.26 -1.64 -4.44
N ALA A 20 -11.20 -2.62 -5.34
CA ALA A 20 -10.89 -4.00 -4.99
C ALA A 20 -9.46 -4.18 -4.45
N ILE A 21 -8.51 -3.39 -4.91
CA ILE A 21 -7.14 -3.37 -4.38
C ILE A 21 -7.11 -2.77 -2.96
N LEU A 22 -7.81 -1.66 -2.74
CA LEU A 22 -7.92 -1.00 -1.44
C LEU A 22 -8.51 -1.96 -0.40
N ASP A 23 -9.62 -2.64 -0.73
CA ASP A 23 -10.29 -3.60 0.15
C ASP A 23 -9.38 -4.77 0.52
N ARG A 24 -8.64 -5.30 -0.45
CA ARG A 24 -7.68 -6.39 -0.21
C ARG A 24 -6.53 -5.96 0.69
N LEU A 25 -6.02 -4.74 0.53
CA LEU A 25 -4.95 -4.23 1.37
C LEU A 25 -5.42 -3.98 2.80
N GLU A 26 -6.60 -3.37 2.98
CA GLU A 26 -7.18 -3.17 4.31
C GLU A 26 -7.41 -4.51 5.01
N LYS A 27 -8.05 -5.46 4.32
CA LYS A 27 -8.25 -6.82 4.84
C LYS A 27 -6.93 -7.49 5.21
N SER A 28 -5.90 -7.39 4.38
CA SER A 28 -4.60 -8.00 4.66
C SER A 28 -3.96 -7.43 5.93
N VAL A 29 -4.11 -6.13 6.17
CA VAL A 29 -3.59 -5.47 7.37
C VAL A 29 -4.42 -5.84 8.60
N ALA A 30 -5.75 -5.94 8.47
CA ALA A 30 -6.62 -6.40 9.55
C ALA A 30 -6.35 -7.87 9.93
N ASP A 31 -6.21 -8.74 8.94
CA ASP A 31 -5.96 -10.18 9.11
C ASP A 31 -4.60 -10.47 9.78
N SER A 32 -3.68 -9.49 9.83
CA SER A 32 -2.45 -9.60 10.63
C SER A 32 -2.70 -9.70 12.14
N GLY A 33 -3.87 -9.27 12.62
CA GLY A 33 -4.21 -9.21 14.05
C GLY A 33 -3.43 -8.13 14.84
N LEU A 34 -2.58 -7.34 14.17
CA LEU A 34 -1.74 -6.33 14.82
C LEU A 34 -2.43 -4.97 15.00
N PHE A 35 -3.53 -4.74 14.27
CA PHE A 35 -4.23 -3.46 14.20
C PHE A 35 -5.74 -3.68 14.11
N GLU A 36 -6.51 -2.84 14.79
CA GLU A 36 -7.96 -2.78 14.64
C GLU A 36 -8.33 -2.09 13.32
N CYS A 37 -9.37 -2.59 12.63
CA CYS A 37 -9.81 -2.04 11.34
C CYS A 37 -10.09 -0.53 11.40
N ALA A 38 -10.74 -0.07 12.46
CA ALA A 38 -11.07 1.36 12.66
C ALA A 38 -9.83 2.29 12.70
N ASN A 39 -8.65 1.72 12.93
CA ASN A 39 -7.39 2.47 12.99
C ASN A 39 -6.59 2.41 11.69
N ILE A 40 -7.00 1.62 10.70
CA ILE A 40 -6.32 1.47 9.41
C ILE A 40 -6.65 2.68 8.55
N LYS A 41 -5.61 3.36 8.04
CA LYS A 41 -5.75 4.48 7.11
C LYS A 41 -5.02 4.14 5.83
N LEU A 42 -5.76 4.06 4.73
CA LEU A 42 -5.23 3.63 3.45
C LEU A 42 -5.43 4.70 2.37
N ARG A 43 -4.43 4.86 1.50
CA ARG A 43 -4.49 5.78 0.35
C ARG A 43 -3.68 5.25 -0.82
N CYS A 44 -4.16 5.52 -2.03
CA CYS A 44 -3.47 5.23 -3.29
C CYS A 44 -3.05 6.54 -3.97
N ILE A 45 -1.84 6.55 -4.51
CA ILE A 45 -1.23 7.72 -5.15
C ILE A 45 -0.72 7.28 -6.53
N PRO A 46 -1.39 7.67 -7.62
CA PRO A 46 -0.88 7.44 -8.96
C PRO A 46 0.30 8.38 -9.24
N VAL A 47 1.42 7.80 -9.68
CA VAL A 47 2.65 8.51 -10.04
C VAL A 47 2.76 8.59 -11.55
N ARG A 48 2.64 9.82 -12.07
CA ARG A 48 2.68 10.10 -13.52
C ARG A 48 4.09 10.30 -14.06
N TYR A 49 4.97 10.83 -13.24
CA TYR A 49 6.33 11.17 -13.64
C TYR A 49 7.31 10.39 -12.77
N TYR A 50 8.00 9.43 -13.39
CA TYR A 50 8.97 8.60 -12.72
C TYR A 50 10.06 8.15 -13.72
N ARG A 51 11.13 7.56 -13.20
CA ARG A 51 12.20 6.92 -13.97
C ARG A 51 12.45 5.55 -13.37
N LEU A 52 12.69 4.56 -14.23
CA LEU A 52 13.01 3.20 -13.82
C LEU A 52 14.37 2.80 -14.36
N GLY A 53 14.94 1.74 -13.78
CA GLY A 53 16.08 1.05 -14.37
C GLY A 53 15.71 0.40 -15.71
N THR A 54 16.74 0.03 -16.48
CA THR A 54 16.61 -0.53 -17.83
C THR A 54 15.66 -1.74 -17.87
N GLY A 55 14.75 -1.75 -18.85
CA GLY A 55 13.84 -2.88 -19.10
C GLY A 55 12.62 -2.99 -18.17
N LYS A 56 12.28 -1.92 -17.44
CA LYS A 56 11.11 -1.88 -16.53
C LYS A 56 10.02 -0.96 -17.10
N ASN A 57 8.75 -1.35 -16.91
CA ASN A 57 7.59 -0.67 -17.51
C ASN A 57 6.60 -0.07 -16.48
N GLY A 58 6.95 -0.13 -15.20
CA GLY A 58 6.14 0.43 -14.13
C GLY A 58 6.64 -0.01 -12.76
N PHE A 59 6.05 0.55 -11.70
CA PHE A 59 6.30 0.13 -10.34
C PHE A 59 5.03 0.16 -9.49
N ILE A 60 5.05 -0.65 -8.44
CA ILE A 60 4.10 -0.63 -7.33
C ILE A 60 4.95 -0.60 -6.06
N HIS A 61 4.69 0.36 -5.19
CA HIS A 61 5.38 0.54 -3.93
C HIS A 61 4.34 0.68 -2.81
N VAL A 62 4.44 -0.16 -1.80
CA VAL A 62 3.56 -0.10 -0.62
C VAL A 62 4.41 0.22 0.59
N GLN A 63 4.01 1.26 1.31
CA GLN A 63 4.63 1.64 2.58
C GLN A 63 3.62 1.49 3.72
N CYS A 64 4.01 0.74 4.75
CA CYS A 64 3.29 0.65 6.01
C CYS A 64 4.01 1.51 7.07
N ARG A 65 3.41 2.63 7.47
CA ARG A 65 3.92 3.45 8.58
C ARG A 65 3.19 3.09 9.86
N ILE A 66 3.94 2.56 10.82
CA ILE A 66 3.45 2.14 12.12
C ILE A 66 4.28 2.78 13.23
N HIS A 67 3.73 2.85 14.44
CA HIS A 67 4.50 3.31 15.59
C HIS A 67 5.68 2.38 15.87
N GLN A 68 6.71 2.94 16.51
CA GLN A 68 7.83 2.17 17.04
C GLN A 68 7.37 1.22 18.16
N GLY A 69 8.20 0.24 18.51
CA GLY A 69 7.91 -0.72 19.58
C GLY A 69 7.34 -2.07 19.11
N ARG A 70 7.29 -2.31 17.80
CA ARG A 70 7.04 -3.65 17.24
C ARG A 70 8.33 -4.46 17.15
N SER A 71 8.23 -5.77 17.37
CA SER A 71 9.35 -6.69 17.18
C SER A 71 9.73 -6.80 15.70
N GLN A 72 10.86 -7.45 15.40
CA GLN A 72 11.28 -7.65 14.02
C GLN A 72 10.30 -8.55 13.25
N GLU A 73 9.73 -9.56 13.90
CA GLU A 73 8.73 -10.46 13.32
C GLU A 73 7.39 -9.75 13.03
N GLN A 74 7.10 -8.66 13.74
CA GLN A 74 5.88 -7.86 13.58
C GLN A 74 5.99 -6.75 12.52
N ARG A 75 7.16 -6.56 11.89
CA ARG A 75 7.41 -5.52 10.89
C ARG A 75 7.50 -6.12 9.49
#